data_AF-A0A2M7TSR9-F1
#
_entry.id   AF-A0A2M7TSR9-F1
#
_cell.length_a   1.000
_cell.length_b   1.000
_cell.length_c   1.000
_cell.angle_alpha   90.00
_cell.angle_beta   90.00
_cell.angle_gamma   90.00
#
_symmetry.space_group_name_H-M   'P 1'
#
loop_
_entity.id
_entity.type
_entity.pdbx_description
1 polymer ?
#
loop_
_entity_poly.entity_id
_entity_poly.type
_entity_poly.pdbx_seq_one_letter_code
_entity_poly.pdbx_strand_id
1 'polypeptide(L)'
;MPDIEKEKVANPNLLVDAKARVEMLQRLDTLGGGSENSHTMSGLYTLGVEMQQRMNTSLTQMWPPEFRQGLSRAGTEFAARVGITIIDRGSISLSYEQGNLHAWLREKGLDVDLDPAKRFDYPVDWSRLPQGYQEGNYYFVDQPMTPQQLGVMAETVAAKFAGLRDKAGETYGPDAEETKLLAMAAAVQLAVSTEIGSVISGQGGFTADQTKELIGPQLKAVGFSLVDSK
;
A
#
# COMPACT_ATOMS: atom_id res chain seq x y z
N MET A 1 -10.89 47.89 24.22
CA MET A 1 -11.23 46.73 23.38
C MET A 1 -9.95 46.35 22.67
N PRO A 2 -9.33 45.19 22.95
CA PRO A 2 -8.16 44.79 22.19
C PRO A 2 -8.61 44.30 20.82
N ASP A 3 -7.91 44.78 19.79
CA ASP A 3 -7.99 44.34 18.41
C ASP A 3 -7.82 42.82 18.33
N ILE A 4 -8.83 42.15 17.80
CA ILE A 4 -8.70 40.76 17.36
C ILE A 4 -7.89 40.84 16.07
N GLU A 5 -6.58 40.58 16.18
CA GLU A 5 -5.74 40.27 15.03
C GLU A 5 -6.46 39.18 14.22
N LYS A 6 -6.80 39.54 12.98
CA LYS A 6 -7.24 38.57 11.97
C LYS A 6 -6.12 37.55 11.84
N GLU A 7 -6.29 36.38 12.47
CA GLU A 7 -5.49 35.20 12.19
C GLU A 7 -5.44 35.04 10.67
N LYS A 8 -4.23 35.17 10.12
CA LYS A 8 -3.91 34.84 8.74
C LYS A 8 -4.10 33.34 8.58
N VAL A 9 -5.33 32.93 8.32
CA VAL A 9 -5.65 31.55 8.00
C VAL A 9 -5.09 31.20 6.63
N ALA A 10 -4.42 30.04 6.63
CA ALA A 10 -4.11 29.14 5.54
C ALA A 10 -2.96 29.53 4.60
N ASN A 11 -1.86 28.80 4.77
CA ASN A 11 -0.96 28.46 3.68
C ASN A 11 -1.81 27.85 2.53
N PRO A 12 -1.92 28.49 1.36
CA PRO A 12 -2.83 28.07 0.29
C PRO A 12 -2.57 26.64 -0.20
N ASN A 13 -1.36 26.11 0.01
CA ASN A 13 -1.01 24.73 -0.32
C ASN A 13 -1.75 23.71 0.56
N LEU A 14 -2.01 24.02 1.84
CA LEU A 14 -2.74 23.12 2.76
C LEU A 14 -4.20 22.91 2.34
N LEU A 15 -4.84 23.95 1.77
CA LEU A 15 -6.22 23.86 1.28
C LEU A 15 -6.31 23.05 -0.01
N VAL A 16 -5.33 23.17 -0.90
CA VAL A 16 -5.23 22.35 -2.12
C VAL A 16 -4.99 20.89 -1.78
N ASP A 17 -4.12 20.61 -0.79
CA ASP A 17 -3.86 19.26 -0.30
C ASP A 17 -5.10 18.62 0.33
N ALA A 18 -5.81 19.36 1.19
CA ALA A 18 -7.03 18.89 1.83
C ALA A 18 -8.14 18.59 0.81
N LYS A 19 -8.31 19.45 -0.20
CA LYS A 19 -9.30 19.27 -1.26
C LYS A 19 -9.03 18.01 -2.08
N ALA A 20 -7.78 17.79 -2.50
CA ALA A 20 -7.41 16.61 -3.28
C ALA A 20 -7.66 15.31 -2.50
N ARG A 21 -7.37 15.28 -1.19
CA ARG A 21 -7.66 14.12 -0.33
C ARG A 21 -9.16 13.88 -0.20
N VAL A 22 -9.96 14.92 0.07
CA VAL A 22 -11.43 14.80 0.21
C VAL A 22 -12.08 14.30 -1.08
N GLU A 23 -11.69 14.84 -2.24
CA GLU A 23 -12.20 14.38 -3.53
C GLU A 23 -11.91 12.89 -3.77
N MET A 24 -10.72 12.42 -3.40
CA MET A 24 -10.38 11.01 -3.53
C MET A 24 -11.17 10.12 -2.58
N LEU A 25 -11.32 10.55 -1.31
CA LEU A 25 -12.15 9.82 -0.34
C LEU A 25 -13.60 9.69 -0.82
N GLN A 26 -14.19 10.76 -1.35
CA GLN A 26 -15.55 10.71 -1.91
C GLN A 26 -15.67 9.75 -3.09
N ARG A 27 -14.67 9.71 -3.97
CA ARG A 27 -14.63 8.76 -5.09
C ARG A 27 -14.53 7.32 -4.60
N LEU A 28 -13.65 7.07 -3.65
CA LEU A 28 -13.46 5.76 -3.04
C LEU A 28 -14.69 5.31 -2.23
N ASP A 29 -15.39 6.24 -1.60
CA ASP A 29 -16.67 5.97 -0.93
C ASP A 29 -17.78 5.65 -1.92
N THR A 30 -17.84 6.34 -3.06
CA THR A 30 -18.76 6.00 -4.16
C THR A 30 -18.50 4.60 -4.71
N LEU A 31 -17.23 4.23 -4.90
CA LEU A 31 -16.84 2.87 -5.24
C LEU A 31 -17.16 1.89 -4.11
N GLY A 32 -16.96 2.29 -2.86
CA GLY A 32 -17.17 1.49 -1.66
C GLY A 32 -18.63 1.12 -1.41
N GLY A 33 -19.50 2.13 -1.42
CA GLY A 33 -20.91 2.02 -1.04
C GLY A 33 -21.84 1.51 -2.15
N GLY A 34 -21.39 1.47 -3.40
CA GLY A 34 -22.18 1.01 -4.55
C GLY A 34 -21.62 -0.18 -5.33
N SER A 35 -20.35 -0.55 -5.14
CA SER A 35 -19.75 -1.69 -5.85
C SER A 35 -19.88 -2.98 -5.06
N GLU A 36 -20.44 -4.01 -5.69
CA GLU A 36 -20.46 -5.38 -5.16
C GLU A 36 -19.05 -5.93 -4.86
N ASN A 37 -18.03 -5.37 -5.50
CA ASN A 37 -16.64 -5.79 -5.36
C ASN A 37 -15.85 -5.05 -4.28
N SER A 38 -16.40 -4.01 -3.66
CA SER A 38 -15.62 -3.15 -2.77
C SER A 38 -15.02 -3.86 -1.56
N HIS A 39 -15.59 -4.99 -1.13
CA HIS A 39 -15.14 -5.79 0.01
C HIS A 39 -14.69 -7.20 -0.37
N THR A 40 -14.27 -7.39 -1.62
CA THR A 40 -13.89 -8.69 -2.19
C THR A 40 -12.42 -8.75 -2.60
N MET A 41 -11.89 -9.96 -2.79
CA MET A 41 -10.54 -10.19 -3.30
C MET A 41 -10.36 -9.58 -4.69
N SER A 42 -11.33 -9.71 -5.59
CA SER A 42 -11.28 -9.11 -6.93
C SER A 42 -11.23 -7.58 -6.87
N GLY A 43 -12.06 -6.93 -6.06
CA GLY A 43 -12.03 -5.47 -5.95
C GLY A 43 -10.73 -4.95 -5.32
N LEU A 44 -10.17 -5.68 -4.35
CA LEU A 44 -8.86 -5.37 -3.79
C LEU A 44 -7.73 -5.51 -4.83
N TYR A 45 -7.77 -6.58 -5.62
CA TYR A 45 -6.83 -6.78 -6.73
C TYR A 45 -6.92 -5.64 -7.75
N THR A 46 -8.12 -5.28 -8.21
CA THR A 46 -8.33 -4.17 -9.16
C THR A 46 -7.79 -2.85 -8.61
N LEU A 47 -8.07 -2.53 -7.34
CA LEU A 47 -7.54 -1.31 -6.70
C LEU A 47 -6.02 -1.32 -6.59
N GLY A 48 -5.44 -2.46 -6.23
CA GLY A 48 -3.99 -2.56 -6.15
C GLY A 48 -3.33 -2.41 -7.53
N VAL A 49 -3.82 -3.09 -8.57
CA VAL A 49 -3.30 -2.94 -9.94
C VAL A 49 -3.41 -1.49 -10.42
N GLU A 50 -4.53 -0.83 -10.13
CA GLU A 50 -4.70 0.60 -10.42
C GLU A 50 -3.65 1.44 -9.69
N MET A 51 -3.37 1.18 -8.41
CA MET A 51 -2.31 1.88 -7.66
C MET A 51 -0.94 1.68 -8.33
N GLN A 52 -0.63 0.46 -8.74
CA GLN A 52 0.62 0.13 -9.43
C GLN A 52 0.73 0.85 -10.80
N GLN A 53 -0.34 0.82 -11.59
CA GLN A 53 -0.39 1.53 -12.88
C GLN A 53 -0.21 3.04 -12.68
N ARG A 54 -0.87 3.62 -11.67
CA ARG A 54 -0.76 5.04 -11.35
C ARG A 54 0.63 5.40 -10.88
N MET A 55 1.27 4.58 -10.05
CA MET A 55 2.68 4.76 -9.71
C MET A 55 3.53 4.76 -10.98
N ASN A 56 3.48 3.74 -11.82
CA ASN A 56 4.32 3.66 -13.02
C ASN A 56 4.09 4.83 -14.00
N THR A 57 2.83 5.14 -14.33
CA THR A 57 2.46 6.17 -15.33
C THR A 57 2.63 7.58 -14.78
N SER A 58 2.23 7.83 -13.53
CA SER A 58 2.31 9.17 -12.92
C SER A 58 3.74 9.53 -12.52
N LEU A 59 4.55 8.55 -12.10
CA LEU A 59 5.99 8.71 -11.88
C LEU A 59 6.76 9.04 -13.15
N THR A 60 6.23 8.80 -14.36
CA THR A 60 6.97 9.11 -15.58
C THR A 60 6.58 10.46 -16.19
N GLN A 61 5.32 10.90 -16.06
CA GLN A 61 4.81 11.97 -16.95
C GLN A 61 4.12 13.16 -16.26
N MET A 62 3.62 13.05 -15.03
CA MET A 62 2.71 14.06 -14.48
C MET A 62 3.15 14.71 -13.17
N TRP A 63 3.93 14.00 -12.34
CA TRP A 63 4.28 14.50 -11.02
C TRP A 63 5.51 15.41 -11.00
N PRO A 64 5.59 16.34 -10.02
CA PRO A 64 6.79 17.14 -9.82
C PRO A 64 8.05 16.26 -9.71
N PRO A 65 9.17 16.60 -10.38
CA PRO A 65 10.38 15.79 -10.41
C PRO A 65 10.88 15.35 -9.03
N GLU A 66 10.79 16.21 -8.02
CA GLU A 66 11.21 15.96 -6.64
C GLU A 66 10.44 14.81 -6.00
N PHE A 67 9.12 14.76 -6.20
CA PHE A 67 8.29 13.69 -5.67
C PHE A 67 8.58 12.36 -6.37
N ARG A 68 8.74 12.41 -7.69
CA ARG A 68 9.10 11.22 -8.49
C ARG A 68 10.44 10.63 -8.09
N GLN A 69 11.44 11.49 -7.94
CA GLN A 69 12.76 11.09 -7.48
C GLN A 69 12.72 10.58 -6.05
N GLY A 70 11.93 11.20 -5.17
CA GLY A 70 11.75 10.75 -3.80
C GLY A 70 11.17 9.34 -3.72
N LEU A 71 10.08 9.06 -4.42
CA LEU A 71 9.47 7.72 -4.44
C LEU A 71 10.39 6.67 -5.07
N SER A 72 11.00 6.99 -6.22
CA SER A 72 11.91 6.06 -6.89
C SER A 72 13.16 5.77 -6.07
N ARG A 73 13.72 6.77 -5.39
CA ARG A 73 14.84 6.58 -4.44
C ARG A 73 14.39 5.83 -3.19
N ALA A 74 13.15 5.97 -2.76
CA ALA A 74 12.66 5.18 -1.63
C ALA A 74 12.34 3.74 -2.03
N GLY A 75 12.19 3.45 -3.33
CA GLY A 75 11.79 2.14 -3.88
C GLY A 75 10.31 1.82 -3.64
N THR A 76 9.48 2.82 -3.34
CA THR A 76 8.09 2.65 -2.89
C THR A 76 7.23 1.91 -3.92
N GLU A 77 7.55 2.05 -5.21
CA GLU A 77 6.88 1.36 -6.32
C GLU A 77 7.05 -0.17 -6.30
N PHE A 78 8.11 -0.67 -5.65
CA PHE A 78 8.34 -2.11 -5.50
C PHE A 78 7.51 -2.67 -4.35
N ALA A 79 7.51 -1.99 -3.20
CA ALA A 79 6.69 -2.37 -2.05
C ALA A 79 5.19 -2.36 -2.36
N ALA A 80 4.74 -1.40 -3.17
CA ALA A 80 3.36 -1.30 -3.62
C ALA A 80 2.84 -2.57 -4.34
N ARG A 81 3.73 -3.37 -4.93
CA ARG A 81 3.38 -4.60 -5.65
C ARG A 81 3.09 -5.78 -4.73
N VAL A 82 3.66 -5.78 -3.52
CA VAL A 82 3.65 -6.96 -2.63
C VAL A 82 2.21 -7.38 -2.32
N GLY A 83 1.34 -6.45 -1.94
CA GLY A 83 -0.07 -6.79 -1.67
C GLY A 83 -0.80 -7.39 -2.86
N ILE A 84 -0.60 -6.86 -4.06
CA ILE A 84 -1.29 -7.30 -5.29
C ILE A 84 -0.84 -8.70 -5.69
N THR A 85 0.48 -8.89 -5.69
CA THR A 85 1.14 -10.11 -6.16
C THR A 85 0.84 -11.31 -5.28
N ILE A 86 0.60 -11.10 -3.97
CA ILE A 86 0.15 -12.18 -3.09
C ILE A 86 -1.30 -12.62 -3.34
N ILE A 87 -2.18 -11.74 -3.86
CA ILE A 87 -3.60 -12.06 -4.08
C ILE A 87 -3.92 -12.46 -5.53
N ASP A 88 -3.09 -12.03 -6.49
CA ASP A 88 -3.21 -12.38 -7.91
C ASP A 88 -2.90 -13.87 -8.18
N ARG A 89 -2.12 -14.50 -7.30
CA ARG A 89 -1.59 -15.84 -7.53
C ARG A 89 -2.35 -16.89 -6.72
N GLY A 90 -2.74 -17.98 -7.39
CA GLY A 90 -3.23 -19.20 -6.73
C GLY A 90 -2.13 -19.98 -5.98
N SER A 91 -0.86 -19.59 -6.16
CA SER A 91 0.30 -20.09 -5.42
C SER A 91 1.23 -18.91 -5.12
N ILE A 92 1.47 -18.63 -3.84
CA ILE A 92 2.21 -17.43 -3.42
C ILE A 92 3.69 -17.77 -3.32
N SER A 93 4.53 -16.96 -3.98
CA SER A 93 5.98 -17.08 -3.87
C SER A 93 6.59 -15.98 -3.05
N LEU A 94 6.88 -16.29 -1.78
CA LEU A 94 7.59 -15.38 -0.89
C LEU A 94 9.00 -15.05 -1.39
N SER A 95 9.62 -15.93 -2.17
CA SER A 95 10.92 -15.65 -2.80
C SER A 95 10.83 -14.50 -3.82
N TYR A 96 9.72 -14.40 -4.54
CA TYR A 96 9.44 -13.29 -5.46
C TYR A 96 9.20 -12.00 -4.67
N GLU A 97 8.42 -12.06 -3.59
CA GLU A 97 8.20 -10.89 -2.73
C GLU A 97 9.47 -10.43 -2.00
N GLN A 98 10.37 -11.36 -1.67
CA GLN A 98 11.69 -11.04 -1.13
C GLN A 98 12.44 -10.07 -2.06
N GLY A 99 12.36 -10.26 -3.38
CA GLY A 99 12.98 -9.37 -4.36
C GLY A 99 12.38 -7.95 -4.35
N ASN A 100 11.05 -7.84 -4.28
CA ASN A 100 10.36 -6.55 -4.20
C ASN A 100 10.70 -5.82 -2.88
N LEU A 101 10.71 -6.55 -1.77
CA LEU A 101 11.04 -6.03 -0.45
C LEU A 101 12.52 -5.61 -0.38
N HIS A 102 13.46 -6.43 -0.87
CA HIS A 102 14.88 -6.08 -0.94
C HIS A 102 15.12 -4.76 -1.69
N ALA A 103 14.51 -4.60 -2.87
CA ALA A 103 14.67 -3.39 -3.68
C ALA A 103 14.20 -2.14 -2.92
N TRP A 104 13.09 -2.24 -2.19
CA TRP A 104 12.55 -1.15 -1.39
C TRP A 104 13.35 -0.86 -0.10
N LEU A 105 13.88 -1.91 0.54
CA LEU A 105 14.56 -1.81 1.84
C LEU A 105 16.01 -1.32 1.74
N ARG A 106 16.70 -1.63 0.64
CA ARG A 106 18.12 -1.29 0.44
C ARG A 106 18.40 0.21 0.61
N GLU A 107 17.51 1.06 0.11
CA GLU A 107 17.63 2.52 0.15
C GLU A 107 17.54 3.08 1.58
N LYS A 108 17.06 2.25 2.50
CA LYS A 108 16.93 2.55 3.93
C LYS A 108 18.04 1.90 4.76
N GLY A 109 19.02 1.25 4.12
CA GLY A 109 20.06 0.47 4.79
C GLY A 109 19.52 -0.81 5.43
N LEU A 110 18.41 -1.35 4.92
CA LEU A 110 17.82 -2.61 5.36
C LEU A 110 17.85 -3.68 4.27
N ASP A 111 17.85 -4.94 4.73
CA ASP A 111 17.69 -6.12 3.90
C ASP A 111 16.60 -7.03 4.49
N VAL A 112 16.21 -8.04 3.70
CA VAL A 112 15.22 -9.03 4.14
C VAL A 112 15.68 -10.45 3.82
N ASP A 113 15.78 -11.27 4.84
CA ASP A 113 16.07 -12.69 4.71
C ASP A 113 14.78 -13.51 4.78
N LEU A 114 14.58 -14.41 3.82
CA LEU A 114 13.49 -15.38 3.85
C LEU A 114 13.96 -16.68 4.51
N ASP A 115 13.18 -17.17 5.48
CA ASP A 115 13.38 -18.50 6.05
C ASP A 115 13.42 -19.56 4.93
N PRO A 116 14.52 -20.32 4.79
CA PRO A 116 14.62 -21.38 3.78
C PRO A 116 13.50 -22.41 3.84
N ALA A 117 12.90 -22.63 5.02
CA ALA A 117 11.75 -23.52 5.18
C ALA A 117 10.47 -22.98 4.52
N LYS A 118 10.39 -21.67 4.28
CA LYS A 118 9.26 -20.95 3.67
C LYS A 118 9.46 -20.63 2.17
N ARG A 119 10.54 -21.12 1.56
CA ARG A 119 11.09 -20.64 0.27
C ARG A 119 10.36 -21.10 -1.01
N PHE A 120 9.52 -22.13 -0.96
CA PHE A 120 9.02 -22.83 -2.16
C PHE A 120 7.49 -22.95 -2.29
N ASP A 121 6.80 -21.88 -1.91
CA ASP A 121 5.37 -21.65 -2.12
C ASP A 121 4.44 -22.50 -1.22
N TYR A 122 3.42 -21.85 -0.70
CA TYR A 122 2.29 -22.53 -0.05
C TYR A 122 1.05 -22.34 -0.91
N PRO A 123 0.26 -23.40 -1.16
CA PRO A 123 -1.07 -23.21 -1.71
C PRO A 123 -1.87 -22.42 -0.68
N VAL A 124 -2.44 -21.31 -1.11
CA VAL A 124 -3.33 -20.49 -0.29
C VAL A 124 -4.68 -20.49 -0.95
N ASP A 125 -5.70 -20.88 -0.19
CA ASP A 125 -7.04 -20.98 -0.72
C ASP A 125 -7.88 -19.78 -0.31
N TRP A 126 -7.98 -18.82 -1.23
CA TRP A 126 -8.84 -17.66 -1.04
C TRP A 126 -10.33 -17.97 -1.14
N SER A 127 -10.75 -19.18 -1.57
CA SER A 127 -12.13 -19.49 -1.96
C SER A 127 -13.20 -19.21 -0.90
N ARG A 128 -12.83 -19.22 0.38
CA ARG A 128 -13.75 -18.95 1.50
C ARG A 128 -13.83 -17.47 1.87
N LEU A 129 -13.00 -16.62 1.27
CA LEU A 129 -13.14 -15.17 1.33
C LEU A 129 -14.06 -14.67 0.22
N PRO A 130 -14.72 -13.52 0.39
CA PRO A 130 -15.52 -12.91 -0.67
C PRO A 130 -14.67 -12.68 -1.92
N GLN A 131 -14.98 -13.37 -3.02
CA GLN A 131 -14.18 -13.29 -4.25
C GLN A 131 -14.58 -12.12 -5.15
N GLY A 132 -15.87 -11.80 -5.22
CA GLY A 132 -16.39 -10.80 -6.14
C GLY A 132 -16.39 -11.29 -7.59
N TYR A 133 -16.63 -10.36 -8.52
CA TYR A 133 -16.60 -10.60 -9.96
C TYR A 133 -15.32 -10.00 -10.57
N GLN A 134 -14.77 -10.65 -11.60
CA GLN A 134 -13.66 -10.05 -12.34
C GLN A 134 -14.16 -8.88 -13.18
N GLU A 135 -13.65 -7.68 -12.91
CA GLU A 135 -13.92 -6.48 -13.69
C GLU A 135 -12.78 -6.25 -14.70
N GLY A 136 -13.12 -6.03 -15.98
CA GLY A 136 -12.15 -5.69 -17.02
C GLY A 136 -11.75 -4.21 -17.03
N ASN A 137 -12.48 -3.36 -16.30
CA ASN A 137 -12.21 -1.93 -16.21
C ASN A 137 -11.53 -1.61 -14.87
N TYR A 138 -10.47 -0.81 -14.89
CA TYR A 138 -9.91 -0.28 -13.65
C TYR A 138 -10.68 0.98 -13.22
N TYR A 139 -10.73 1.24 -11.91
CA TYR A 139 -11.62 2.26 -11.33
C TYR A 139 -11.30 3.70 -11.74
N PHE A 140 -10.06 3.97 -12.14
CA PHE A 140 -9.59 5.33 -12.38
C PHE A 140 -8.80 5.49 -13.69
N VAL A 141 -8.86 4.52 -14.63
CA VAL A 141 -8.06 4.42 -15.88
C VAL A 141 -7.81 5.78 -16.54
N ASP A 142 -8.84 6.60 -16.71
CA ASP A 142 -8.79 7.80 -17.54
C ASP A 142 -8.40 9.09 -16.82
N GLN A 143 -8.01 9.03 -15.54
CA GLN A 143 -7.86 10.24 -14.71
C GLN A 143 -6.44 10.42 -14.16
N PRO A 144 -5.84 11.63 -14.33
CA PRO A 144 -4.64 11.99 -13.59
C PRO A 144 -4.89 11.96 -12.08
N MET A 145 -3.94 11.42 -11.31
CA MET A 145 -3.96 11.51 -9.85
C MET A 145 -2.86 12.44 -9.36
N THR A 146 -3.14 13.25 -8.34
CA THR A 146 -2.08 13.98 -7.62
C THR A 146 -1.36 13.06 -6.63
N PRO A 147 -0.15 13.42 -6.18
CA PRO A 147 0.55 12.69 -5.10
C PRO A 147 -0.33 12.42 -3.87
N GLN A 148 -1.11 13.43 -3.44
CA GLN A 148 -2.00 13.36 -2.29
C GLN A 148 -3.12 12.34 -2.51
N GLN A 149 -3.69 12.30 -3.72
CA GLN A 149 -4.71 11.32 -4.09
C GLN A 149 -4.14 9.90 -4.09
N LEU A 150 -2.89 9.71 -4.56
CA LEU A 150 -2.26 8.39 -4.47
C LEU A 150 -2.02 7.97 -3.01
N GLY A 151 -1.59 8.89 -2.14
CA GLY A 151 -1.42 8.59 -0.72
C GLY A 151 -2.70 8.05 -0.08
N VAL A 152 -3.85 8.69 -0.38
CA VAL A 152 -5.19 8.24 0.06
C VAL A 152 -5.58 6.91 -0.57
N MET A 153 -5.25 6.68 -1.84
CA MET A 153 -5.49 5.41 -2.50
C MET A 153 -4.73 4.27 -1.82
N ALA A 154 -3.44 4.45 -1.54
CA ALA A 154 -2.61 3.48 -0.85
C ALA A 154 -3.13 3.21 0.57
N GLU A 155 -3.55 4.26 1.29
CA GLU A 155 -4.18 4.15 2.63
C GLU A 155 -5.43 3.28 2.57
N THR A 156 -6.26 3.48 1.54
CA THR A 156 -7.50 2.75 1.34
C THR A 156 -7.24 1.29 0.95
N VAL A 157 -6.24 1.03 0.10
CA VAL A 157 -5.80 -0.33 -0.22
C VAL A 157 -5.34 -1.05 1.06
N ALA A 158 -4.55 -0.39 1.91
CA ALA A 158 -4.11 -0.94 3.19
C ALA A 158 -5.29 -1.27 4.12
N ALA A 159 -6.26 -0.37 4.24
CA ALA A 159 -7.47 -0.59 5.04
C ALA A 159 -8.30 -1.78 4.51
N LYS A 160 -8.39 -1.94 3.19
CA LYS A 160 -9.09 -3.08 2.58
C LYS A 160 -8.36 -4.41 2.81
N PHE A 161 -7.03 -4.43 2.74
CA PHE A 161 -6.24 -5.60 3.17
C PHE A 161 -6.50 -5.93 4.64
N ALA A 162 -6.55 -4.94 5.52
CA ALA A 162 -6.84 -5.15 6.93
C ALA A 162 -8.26 -5.72 7.15
N GLY A 163 -9.27 -5.22 6.44
CA GLY A 163 -10.62 -5.76 6.51
C GLY A 163 -10.73 -7.20 5.99
N LEU A 164 -9.98 -7.56 4.94
CA LEU A 164 -9.90 -8.94 4.45
C LEU A 164 -9.11 -9.85 5.39
N ARG A 165 -8.05 -9.34 6.03
CA ARG A 165 -7.32 -10.04 7.10
C ARG A 165 -8.27 -10.40 8.24
N ASP A 166 -9.12 -9.47 8.68
CA ASP A 166 -10.04 -9.72 9.79
C ASP A 166 -11.03 -10.84 9.45
N LYS A 167 -11.60 -10.80 8.24
CA LYS A 167 -12.44 -11.90 7.72
C LYS A 167 -11.68 -13.23 7.61
N ALA A 168 -10.42 -13.21 7.20
CA ALA A 168 -9.58 -14.41 7.16
C ALA A 168 -9.33 -14.96 8.57
N GLY A 169 -9.08 -14.09 9.55
CA GLY A 169 -8.95 -14.46 10.95
C GLY A 169 -10.20 -15.15 11.50
N GLU A 170 -11.40 -14.67 11.13
CA GLU A 170 -12.68 -15.30 11.47
C GLU A 170 -12.91 -16.63 10.75
N THR A 171 -12.45 -16.75 9.50
CA THR A 171 -12.78 -17.88 8.60
C THR A 171 -11.82 -19.06 8.75
N TYR A 172 -10.53 -18.77 8.89
CA TYR A 172 -9.43 -19.74 8.90
C TYR A 172 -8.70 -19.77 10.26
N GLY A 173 -8.82 -18.72 11.05
CA GLY A 173 -8.10 -18.54 12.32
C GLY A 173 -7.00 -17.48 12.24
N PRO A 174 -6.62 -16.89 13.39
CA PRO A 174 -5.63 -15.81 13.46
C PRO A 174 -4.22 -16.26 13.01
N ASP A 175 -3.88 -17.53 13.21
CA ASP A 175 -2.58 -18.10 12.87
C ASP A 175 -2.53 -18.75 11.49
N ALA A 176 -3.62 -18.71 10.71
CA ALA A 176 -3.64 -19.22 9.34
C ALA A 176 -2.71 -18.41 8.43
N GLU A 177 -2.15 -19.04 7.40
CA GLU A 177 -1.22 -18.39 6.47
C GLU A 177 -1.93 -17.28 5.67
N GLU A 178 -3.17 -17.49 5.25
CA GLU A 178 -4.06 -16.48 4.64
C GLU A 178 -4.09 -15.19 5.47
N THR A 179 -4.35 -15.34 6.78
CA THR A 179 -4.46 -14.22 7.73
C THR A 179 -3.13 -13.50 7.86
N LYS A 180 -2.03 -14.24 8.01
CA LYS A 180 -0.67 -13.68 8.14
C LYS A 180 -0.24 -12.93 6.88
N LEU A 181 -0.53 -13.47 5.70
CA LEU A 181 -0.22 -12.86 4.41
C LEU A 181 -1.00 -11.57 4.17
N LEU A 182 -2.31 -11.58 4.47
CA LEU A 182 -3.12 -10.36 4.40
C LEU A 182 -2.69 -9.33 5.44
N ALA A 183 -2.24 -9.75 6.63
CA ALA A 183 -1.66 -8.86 7.63
C ALA A 183 -0.34 -8.22 7.15
N MET A 184 0.54 -9.01 6.52
CA MET A 184 1.76 -8.52 5.90
C MET A 184 1.44 -7.52 4.79
N ALA A 185 0.54 -7.86 3.86
CA ALA A 185 0.16 -6.95 2.79
C ALA A 185 -0.47 -5.66 3.32
N ALA A 186 -1.34 -5.73 4.32
CA ALA A 186 -1.89 -4.54 4.98
C ALA A 186 -0.79 -3.63 5.54
N ALA A 187 0.18 -4.21 6.27
CA ALA A 187 1.28 -3.46 6.87
C ALA A 187 2.20 -2.83 5.80
N VAL A 188 2.55 -3.57 4.75
CA VAL A 188 3.38 -3.07 3.65
C VAL A 188 2.65 -1.94 2.89
N GLN A 189 1.36 -2.09 2.61
CA GLN A 189 0.58 -1.04 1.93
C GLN A 189 0.40 0.20 2.80
N LEU A 190 0.25 0.03 4.11
CA LEU A 190 0.23 1.15 5.06
C LEU A 190 1.58 1.88 5.08
N ALA A 191 2.68 1.12 5.03
CA ALA A 191 4.03 1.68 4.92
C ALA A 191 4.21 2.46 3.62
N VAL A 192 3.75 1.91 2.50
CA VAL A 192 3.73 2.61 1.19
C VAL A 192 2.95 3.93 1.29
N SER A 193 1.74 3.92 1.83
CA SER A 193 0.93 5.13 2.01
C SER A 193 1.64 6.18 2.86
N THR A 194 2.19 5.74 3.99
CA THR A 194 2.83 6.64 4.94
C THR A 194 4.17 7.17 4.39
N GLU A 195 4.88 6.39 3.56
CA GLU A 195 6.11 6.82 2.88
C GLU A 195 5.80 7.84 1.77
N ILE A 196 4.74 7.63 1.00
CA ILE A 196 4.21 8.63 0.07
C ILE A 196 3.94 9.94 0.81
N GLY A 197 3.26 9.88 1.96
CA GLY A 197 3.00 11.05 2.82
C GLY A 197 4.28 11.75 3.27
N SER A 198 5.28 10.99 3.72
CA SER A 198 6.61 11.50 4.11
C SER A 198 7.26 12.26 2.95
N VAL A 199 7.29 11.68 1.75
CA VAL A 199 7.88 12.34 0.56
C VAL A 199 7.11 13.61 0.18
N ILE A 200 5.77 13.59 0.20
CA ILE A 200 4.95 14.80 -0.06
C ILE A 200 5.28 15.92 0.92
N SER A 201 5.46 15.59 2.19
CA SER A 201 5.77 16.56 3.25
C SER A 201 7.23 17.03 3.26
N GLY A 202 8.09 16.51 2.37
CA GLY A 202 9.51 16.86 2.27
C GLY A 202 10.41 16.16 3.29
N GLN A 203 9.91 15.13 3.99
CA GLN A 203 10.69 14.36 4.97
C GLN A 203 11.58 13.28 4.32
N GLY A 204 11.39 13.00 3.03
CA GLY A 204 12.33 12.19 2.25
C GLY A 204 12.17 10.67 2.36
N GLY A 205 11.09 10.18 2.97
CA GLY A 205 10.80 8.75 3.10
C GLY A 205 10.96 8.24 4.54
N PHE A 206 11.08 6.92 4.72
CA PHE A 206 11.29 6.33 6.04
C PHE A 206 12.74 6.06 6.39
N THR A 207 13.02 6.17 7.67
CA THR A 207 14.23 5.62 8.27
C THR A 207 14.15 4.09 8.40
N ALA A 208 15.31 3.46 8.62
CA ALA A 208 15.43 2.04 8.95
C ALA A 208 14.54 1.66 10.16
N ASP A 209 14.62 2.43 11.25
CA ASP A 209 13.91 2.12 12.49
C ASP A 209 12.39 2.23 12.33
N GLN A 210 11.91 3.29 11.67
CA GLN A 210 10.48 3.44 11.35
C GLN A 210 9.97 2.28 10.49
N THR A 211 10.79 1.82 9.54
CA THR A 211 10.43 0.68 8.69
C THR A 211 10.36 -0.60 9.53
N LYS A 212 11.38 -0.89 10.35
CA LYS A 212 11.37 -2.05 11.25
C LYS A 212 10.16 -2.08 12.16
N GLU A 213 9.81 -0.95 12.76
CA GLU A 213 8.65 -0.83 13.65
C GLU A 213 7.34 -1.11 12.91
N LEU A 214 7.17 -0.55 11.71
CA LEU A 214 5.91 -0.58 10.99
C LEU A 214 5.57 -1.92 10.36
N ILE A 215 6.56 -2.63 9.80
CA ILE A 215 6.32 -3.87 9.04
C ILE A 215 7.02 -5.11 9.61
N GLY A 216 8.00 -4.93 10.51
CA GLY A 216 8.84 -6.02 11.01
C GLY A 216 8.07 -7.18 11.65
N PRO A 217 7.08 -6.93 12.54
CA PRO A 217 6.33 -8.03 13.15
C PRO A 217 5.56 -8.87 12.12
N GLN A 218 4.98 -8.24 11.10
CA GLN A 218 4.13 -8.88 10.10
C GLN A 218 4.97 -9.60 9.04
N LEU A 219 6.12 -9.05 8.67
CA LEU A 219 7.13 -9.78 7.89
C LEU A 219 7.61 -11.03 8.61
N LYS A 220 7.91 -10.91 9.91
CA LYS A 220 8.32 -12.07 10.73
C LYS A 220 7.26 -13.15 10.82
N ALA A 221 5.98 -12.78 10.90
CA ALA A 221 4.87 -13.71 10.98
C ALA A 221 4.77 -14.64 9.75
N VAL A 222 5.25 -14.21 8.58
CA VAL A 222 5.26 -15.00 7.34
C VAL A 222 6.62 -15.63 7.02
N GLY A 223 7.64 -15.42 7.87
CA GLY A 223 8.97 -16.03 7.71
C GLY A 223 10.05 -15.11 7.14
N PHE A 224 9.82 -13.80 7.05
CA PHE A 224 10.85 -12.83 6.70
C PHE A 224 11.54 -12.26 7.95
N SER A 225 12.84 -12.03 7.88
CA SER A 225 13.59 -11.30 8.90
C SER A 225 14.18 -10.04 8.31
N LEU A 226 13.87 -8.89 8.91
CA LEU A 226 14.55 -7.64 8.58
C LEU A 226 15.95 -7.63 9.22
N VAL A 227 16.95 -7.32 8.41
CA VAL A 227 18.35 -7.21 8.82
C VAL A 227 18.94 -5.89 8.34
N ASP A 228 20.05 -5.46 8.92
CA ASP A 228 20.77 -4.30 8.41
C ASP A 228 21.52 -4.69 7.13
N SER A 229 21.48 -3.83 6.11
CA SER A 229 22.26 -4.02 4.88
C SER A 229 23.75 -4.02 5.21
N LYS A 230 24.50 -4.94 4.60
CA LYS A 230 25.96 -4.96 4.68
C LYS A 230 26.60 -3.91 3.78
#